data_AF-A0A511YAD9-F1
#
_entry.id   AF-A0A511YAD9-F1
#
_cell.length_a   1.000
_cell.length_b   1.000
_cell.length_c   1.000
_cell.angle_alpha   90.00
_cell.angle_beta   90.00
_cell.angle_gamma   90.00
#
_symmetry.space_group_name_H-M   'P 1'
#
loop_
_entity.id
_entity.type
_entity.pdbx_description
1 polymer ?
#
loop_
_entity_poly.entity_id
_entity_poly.type
_entity_poly.pdbx_seq_one_letter_code
_entity_poly.pdbx_strand_id
1 'polypeptide(L)'
;MPTFEEAYYKIEKKNVEIKDYIDKIHYEKIYCPECLTAPLHIVRKQNVFPYYASNSKQAHLEDCQHYEDYITKKNLNKLIESKNNEDEKRLKFLINNNLQGAINLLIKNEIIENVTVENSIKKTSTNQLKISSNEYKYDRIPRVSINRLLGKKEEFIDNYLIIWGIANIESKDYERMNSTTGKKFKIKKLIFRVKENFKFSIQLSENQIKHYKELPQNSMNKGFAVFGLIKSNNGFLELKILTTEHLQYL
;
A
#
# COMPACT_ATOMS: atom_id res chain seq x y z
N MET A 1 -14.62 -8.86 13.24
CA MET A 1 -14.03 -9.66 12.14
C MET A 1 -13.84 -8.75 10.94
N PRO A 2 -12.71 -8.83 10.21
CA PRO A 2 -12.51 -8.05 9.00
C PRO A 2 -13.57 -8.38 7.93
N THR A 3 -14.10 -7.34 7.29
CA THR A 3 -15.06 -7.44 6.17
C THR A 3 -14.45 -6.88 4.89
N PHE A 4 -14.82 -7.44 3.74
CA PHE A 4 -14.24 -7.09 2.45
C PHE A 4 -15.32 -7.01 1.37
N GLU A 5 -15.12 -6.09 0.42
CA GLU A 5 -15.98 -5.93 -0.76
C GLU A 5 -15.52 -6.76 -1.96
N GLU A 6 -14.31 -7.29 -1.89
CA GLU A 6 -13.73 -8.17 -2.89
C GLU A 6 -12.86 -9.23 -2.22
N ALA A 7 -12.68 -10.35 -2.90
CA ALA A 7 -11.80 -11.42 -2.47
C ALA A 7 -10.88 -11.82 -3.63
N TYR A 8 -9.69 -12.32 -3.33
CA TYR A 8 -8.77 -12.83 -4.35
C TYR A 8 -9.08 -14.29 -4.68
N TYR A 9 -9.33 -14.57 -5.95
CA TYR A 9 -9.49 -15.92 -6.46
C TYR A 9 -8.16 -16.42 -7.03
N LYS A 10 -7.54 -17.35 -6.29
CA LYS A 10 -6.17 -17.79 -6.54
C LYS A 10 -5.97 -18.47 -7.90
N ILE A 11 -6.99 -19.19 -8.39
CA ILE A 11 -6.92 -19.96 -9.64
C ILE A 11 -6.79 -19.02 -10.84
N GLU A 12 -7.62 -17.97 -10.92
CA GLU A 12 -7.57 -17.01 -12.02
C GLU A 12 -6.72 -15.77 -11.72
N LYS A 13 -6.04 -15.76 -10.56
CA LYS A 13 -5.18 -14.66 -10.10
C LYS A 13 -5.84 -13.28 -10.21
N LYS A 14 -7.12 -13.20 -9.86
CA LYS A 14 -7.92 -11.98 -9.98
C LYS A 14 -8.76 -11.74 -8.74
N ASN A 15 -9.14 -10.48 -8.54
CA ASN A 15 -10.13 -10.14 -7.52
C ASN A 15 -11.55 -10.44 -8.04
N VAL A 16 -12.40 -10.89 -7.15
CA VAL A 16 -13.79 -11.24 -7.37
C VAL A 16 -14.62 -10.30 -6.50
N GLU A 17 -15.36 -9.42 -7.15
CA GLU A 17 -16.38 -8.61 -6.49
C GLU A 17 -17.57 -9.48 -6.10
N ILE A 18 -18.38 -8.98 -5.18
CA ILE A 18 -19.54 -9.71 -4.65
C ILE A 18 -20.55 -10.05 -5.74
N LYS A 19 -20.76 -9.14 -6.70
CA LYS A 19 -21.68 -9.33 -7.83
C LYS A 19 -21.23 -10.45 -8.78
N ASP A 20 -19.94 -10.72 -8.84
CA ASP A 20 -19.33 -11.73 -9.72
C ASP A 20 -19.18 -13.08 -9.01
N TYR A 21 -19.60 -13.17 -7.75
CA TYR A 21 -19.41 -14.38 -6.95
C TYR A 21 -20.39 -15.49 -7.34
N ILE A 22 -19.84 -16.65 -7.71
CA ILE A 22 -20.58 -17.87 -8.05
C ILE A 22 -20.16 -18.98 -7.08
N ASP A 23 -21.11 -19.49 -6.28
CA ASP A 23 -20.85 -20.51 -5.24
C ASP A 23 -20.13 -21.74 -5.80
N LYS A 24 -20.57 -22.26 -6.96
CA LYS A 24 -19.94 -23.42 -7.63
C LYS A 24 -18.47 -23.22 -8.00
N ILE A 25 -18.04 -21.98 -8.18
CA ILE A 25 -16.70 -21.64 -8.66
C ILE A 25 -15.81 -21.19 -7.49
N HIS A 26 -16.33 -20.33 -6.62
CA HIS A 26 -15.52 -19.56 -5.67
C HIS A 26 -15.55 -20.06 -4.22
N TYR A 27 -16.55 -20.88 -3.86
CA TYR A 27 -16.65 -21.40 -2.50
C TYR A 27 -15.35 -22.10 -2.06
N GLU A 28 -14.85 -21.75 -0.87
CA GLU A 28 -13.58 -22.21 -0.28
C GLU A 28 -12.30 -21.93 -1.11
N LYS A 29 -12.40 -21.14 -2.18
CA LYS A 29 -11.28 -20.85 -3.10
C LYS A 29 -10.92 -19.37 -3.18
N ILE A 30 -11.51 -18.55 -2.32
CA ILE A 30 -11.28 -17.12 -2.25
C ILE A 30 -10.51 -16.73 -0.98
N TYR A 31 -9.65 -15.74 -1.11
CA TYR A 31 -8.70 -15.34 -0.08
C TYR A 31 -8.66 -13.83 0.10
N CYS A 32 -8.01 -13.38 1.18
CA CYS A 32 -7.81 -11.96 1.43
C CYS A 32 -7.08 -11.31 0.24
N PRO A 33 -7.59 -10.20 -0.32
CA PRO A 33 -7.01 -9.54 -1.48
C PRO A 33 -5.69 -8.82 -1.21
N GLU A 34 -5.23 -8.81 0.04
CA GLU A 34 -3.95 -8.22 0.41
C GLU A 34 -2.88 -9.28 0.66
N CYS A 35 -3.14 -10.26 1.55
CA CYS A 35 -2.15 -11.27 1.92
C CYS A 35 -2.25 -12.58 1.12
N LEU A 36 -3.27 -12.72 0.27
CA LEU A 36 -3.54 -13.86 -0.62
C LEU A 36 -3.59 -15.24 0.08
N THR A 37 -3.66 -15.25 1.41
CA THR A 37 -3.47 -16.45 2.25
C THR A 37 -4.68 -16.72 3.15
N ALA A 38 -5.23 -15.68 3.79
CA ALA A 38 -6.36 -15.86 4.69
C ALA A 38 -7.62 -16.25 3.89
N PRO A 39 -8.26 -17.39 4.16
CA PRO A 39 -9.48 -17.79 3.45
C PRO A 39 -10.64 -16.85 3.80
N LEU A 40 -11.44 -16.52 2.80
CA LEU A 40 -12.66 -15.73 2.96
C LEU A 40 -13.89 -16.56 2.61
N HIS A 41 -15.04 -16.13 3.13
CA HIS A 41 -16.35 -16.66 2.74
C HIS A 41 -17.33 -15.50 2.51
N ILE A 42 -18.33 -15.71 1.66
CA ILE A 42 -19.41 -14.73 1.46
C ILE A 42 -20.42 -14.81 2.61
N VAL A 43 -20.82 -13.66 3.12
CA VAL A 43 -21.85 -13.50 4.14
C VAL A 43 -23.06 -12.81 3.52
N ARG A 44 -24.21 -13.46 3.61
CA ARG A 44 -25.50 -12.94 3.14
C ARG A 44 -26.44 -12.86 4.34
N LYS A 45 -26.87 -11.66 4.71
CA LYS A 45 -27.81 -11.41 5.82
C LYS A 45 -29.00 -10.61 5.32
N GLN A 46 -30.16 -10.78 5.95
CA GLN A 46 -31.33 -9.96 5.63
C GLN A 46 -31.03 -8.48 5.88
N ASN A 47 -31.45 -7.62 4.96
CA ASN A 47 -31.30 -6.16 5.02
C ASN A 47 -29.86 -5.64 5.13
N VAL A 48 -28.85 -6.46 4.82
CA VAL A 48 -27.44 -6.05 4.78
C VAL A 48 -26.88 -6.41 3.42
N PHE A 49 -26.20 -5.47 2.77
CA PHE A 49 -25.50 -5.76 1.53
C PHE A 49 -24.51 -6.91 1.78
N PRO A 50 -24.43 -7.93 0.90
CA PRO A 50 -23.50 -9.02 1.13
C PRO A 50 -22.06 -8.51 1.27
N TYR A 51 -21.20 -9.29 1.93
CA TYR A 51 -19.79 -8.96 2.09
C TYR A 51 -18.97 -10.24 2.25
N TYR A 52 -17.67 -10.17 1.99
CA TYR A 52 -16.77 -11.27 2.36
C TYR A 52 -16.27 -11.08 3.78
N ALA A 53 -16.05 -12.17 4.50
CA ALA A 53 -15.51 -12.16 5.85
C ALA A 53 -14.38 -13.19 5.99
N SER A 54 -13.43 -12.87 6.86
CA SER A 54 -12.43 -13.83 7.36
C SER A 54 -12.90 -14.40 8.69
N ASN A 55 -12.63 -15.68 8.92
CA ASN A 55 -13.00 -16.37 10.16
C ASN A 55 -12.30 -15.77 11.39
N SER A 56 -11.06 -15.29 11.24
CA SER A 56 -10.30 -14.70 12.32
C SER A 56 -9.22 -13.75 11.79
N LYS A 57 -8.75 -12.82 12.63
CA LYS A 57 -7.60 -11.97 12.29
C LYS A 57 -6.32 -12.80 12.17
N GLN A 58 -6.19 -13.85 12.98
CA GLN A 58 -5.03 -14.74 13.03
C GLN A 58 -4.90 -15.63 11.78
N ALA A 59 -5.94 -15.71 10.94
CA ALA A 59 -5.84 -16.34 9.62
C ALA A 59 -5.01 -15.51 8.63
N HIS A 60 -4.80 -14.22 8.90
CA HIS A 60 -3.97 -13.34 8.07
C HIS A 60 -2.49 -13.46 8.44
N LEU A 61 -1.62 -13.20 7.45
CA LEU A 61 -0.19 -13.04 7.69
C LEU A 61 0.04 -11.85 8.63
N GLU A 62 1.07 -11.92 9.49
CA GLU A 62 1.42 -10.82 10.39
C GLU A 62 1.69 -9.50 9.64
N ASP A 63 2.19 -9.57 8.40
CA ASP A 63 2.44 -8.39 7.58
C ASP A 63 1.15 -7.77 7.00
N CYS A 64 0.00 -8.45 7.09
CA CYS A 64 -1.30 -8.04 6.56
C CYS A 64 -1.91 -6.89 7.38
N GLN A 65 -2.57 -5.93 6.70
CA GLN A 65 -3.23 -4.80 7.33
C GLN A 65 -4.47 -5.22 8.14
N HIS A 66 -4.98 -6.43 7.90
CA HIS A 66 -6.14 -6.98 8.61
C HIS A 66 -5.76 -7.85 9.82
N TYR A 67 -4.45 -8.05 10.07
CA TYR A 67 -3.95 -8.83 11.21
C TYR A 67 -4.12 -8.05 12.52
N GLU A 68 -3.84 -6.74 12.51
CA GLU A 68 -3.99 -5.84 13.66
C GLU A 68 -5.05 -4.76 13.42
N ASP A 69 -5.43 -4.03 14.46
CA ASP A 69 -6.32 -2.88 14.34
C ASP A 69 -5.66 -1.67 13.65
N TYR A 70 -6.47 -0.87 12.97
CA TYR A 70 -6.01 0.36 12.35
C TYR A 70 -5.82 1.49 13.36
N ILE A 71 -4.81 2.32 13.12
CA ILE A 71 -4.77 3.65 13.73
C ILE A 71 -5.94 4.48 13.19
N THR A 72 -6.63 5.19 14.07
CA THR A 72 -7.72 6.08 13.65
C THR A 72 -7.16 7.26 12.85
N LYS A 73 -7.92 7.75 11.86
CA LYS A 73 -7.55 8.94 11.06
C LYS A 73 -7.17 10.14 11.95
N LYS A 74 -7.96 10.38 13.01
CA LYS A 74 -7.72 11.46 13.97
C LYS A 74 -6.36 11.30 14.67
N ASN A 75 -6.03 10.09 15.12
CA ASN A 75 -4.77 9.85 15.82
C ASN A 75 -3.57 9.92 14.87
N LEU A 76 -3.70 9.40 13.65
CA LEU A 76 -2.65 9.49 12.64
C LEU A 76 -2.35 10.95 12.27
N ASN A 77 -3.38 11.75 12.03
CA ASN A 77 -3.22 13.19 11.76
C ASN A 77 -2.58 13.91 12.96
N LYS A 78 -3.00 13.59 14.19
CA LYS A 78 -2.39 14.15 15.40
C LYS A 78 -0.89 13.84 15.47
N LEU A 79 -0.47 12.60 15.16
CA LEU A 79 0.95 12.24 15.15
C LEU A 79 1.73 13.00 14.07
N ILE A 80 1.15 13.20 12.89
CA ILE A 80 1.77 13.92 11.77
C ILE A 80 1.94 15.41 12.06
N GLU A 81 0.98 16.01 12.74
CA GLU A 81 0.99 17.44 13.09
C GLU A 81 1.75 17.74 14.40
N SER A 82 2.09 16.71 15.17
CA SER A 82 2.78 16.86 16.44
C SER A 82 4.21 17.35 16.25
N LYS A 83 4.66 18.19 17.18
CA LYS A 83 6.07 18.62 17.32
C LYS A 83 6.77 17.92 18.48
N ASN A 84 6.10 16.95 19.10
CA ASN A 84 6.66 16.18 20.20
C ASN A 84 7.56 15.08 19.64
N ASN A 85 8.81 15.02 20.08
CA ASN A 85 9.79 14.02 19.67
C ASN A 85 9.31 12.57 19.86
N GLU A 86 8.55 12.28 20.94
CA GLU A 86 8.00 10.93 21.15
C GLU A 86 6.91 10.58 20.14
N ASP A 87 6.07 11.54 19.75
CA ASP A 87 5.09 11.34 18.68
C ASP A 87 5.77 11.15 17.32
N GLU A 88 6.86 11.88 17.05
CA GLU A 88 7.67 11.72 15.83
C GLU A 88 8.32 10.33 15.76
N LYS A 89 8.92 9.85 16.85
CA LYS A 89 9.48 8.48 16.95
C LYS A 89 8.41 7.43 16.72
N ARG A 90 7.25 7.58 17.37
CA ARG A 90 6.10 6.68 17.19
C ARG A 90 5.60 6.68 15.75
N LEU A 91 5.47 7.86 15.12
CA LEU A 91 5.05 7.98 13.73
C LEU A 91 6.05 7.29 12.80
N LYS A 92 7.35 7.51 13.01
CA LYS A 92 8.43 6.87 12.23
C LYS A 92 8.37 5.35 12.38
N PHE A 93 8.20 4.84 13.60
CA PHE A 93 8.02 3.41 13.85
C PHE A 93 6.81 2.85 13.10
N LEU A 94 5.64 3.49 13.21
CA LEU A 94 4.41 3.05 12.54
C LEU A 94 4.56 3.02 11.02
N ILE A 95 5.10 4.08 10.42
CA ILE A 95 5.31 4.17 8.97
C ILE A 95 6.27 3.09 8.52
N ASN A 96 7.43 2.96 9.17
CA ASN A 96 8.45 1.97 8.79
C ASN A 96 7.91 0.55 8.90
N ASN A 97 7.25 0.19 10.00
CA ASN A 97 6.69 -1.14 10.20
C ASN A 97 5.63 -1.47 9.12
N ASN A 98 4.76 -0.52 8.79
CA ASN A 98 3.71 -0.76 7.79
C ASN A 98 4.24 -0.78 6.34
N LEU A 99 5.27 0.02 6.02
CA LEU A 99 5.97 -0.03 4.73
C LEU A 99 6.71 -1.36 4.57
N GLN A 100 7.45 -1.80 5.60
CA GLN A 100 8.13 -3.10 5.60
C GLN A 100 7.14 -4.25 5.43
N GLY A 101 5.99 -4.21 6.12
CA GLY A 101 4.93 -5.20 5.90
C GLY A 101 4.43 -5.22 4.45
N ALA A 102 4.29 -4.07 3.79
CA ALA A 102 3.86 -4.02 2.39
C ALA A 102 4.92 -4.60 1.44
N ILE A 103 6.20 -4.29 1.68
CA ILE A 103 7.34 -4.85 0.94
C ILE A 103 7.44 -6.37 1.14
N ASN A 104 7.29 -6.87 2.37
CA ASN A 104 7.29 -8.30 2.67
C ASN A 104 6.17 -9.04 1.93
N LEU A 105 4.98 -8.41 1.84
CA LEU A 105 3.86 -8.97 1.07
C LEU A 105 4.17 -9.02 -0.43
N LEU A 106 4.82 -7.99 -1.00
CA LEU A 106 5.27 -8.01 -2.39
C LEU A 106 6.21 -9.18 -2.66
N ILE A 107 7.28 -9.30 -1.87
CA ILE A 107 8.27 -10.38 -2.01
C ILE A 107 7.59 -11.75 -1.88
N LYS A 108 6.72 -11.93 -0.88
CA LYS A 108 6.00 -13.19 -0.67
C LYS A 108 5.09 -13.50 -1.86
N ASN A 109 4.38 -12.52 -2.40
CA ASN A 109 3.50 -12.71 -3.54
C ASN A 109 4.27 -13.06 -4.82
N GLU A 110 5.42 -12.40 -5.08
CA GLU A 110 6.31 -12.77 -6.19
C GLU A 110 6.87 -14.19 -6.03
N ILE A 111 7.32 -14.57 -4.83
CA ILE A 111 7.77 -15.94 -4.54
C ILE A 111 6.63 -16.93 -4.75
N ILE A 112 5.42 -16.65 -4.27
CA ILE A 112 4.25 -17.53 -4.47
C ILE A 112 3.96 -17.69 -5.97
N GLU A 113 4.03 -16.60 -6.74
CA GLU A 113 3.81 -16.63 -8.19
C GLU A 113 4.88 -17.48 -8.90
N ASN A 114 6.15 -17.35 -8.51
CA ASN A 114 7.25 -18.12 -9.09
C ASN A 114 7.23 -19.60 -8.65
N VAL A 115 6.90 -19.89 -7.39
CA VAL A 115 6.75 -21.27 -6.86
C VAL A 115 5.50 -21.96 -7.43
N THR A 116 4.50 -21.23 -7.93
CA THR A 116 3.41 -21.85 -8.71
C THR A 116 3.84 -22.31 -10.12
N VAL A 117 5.04 -21.96 -10.59
CA VAL A 117 5.61 -22.43 -11.87
C VAL A 117 6.56 -23.62 -11.67
N GLU A 118 7.19 -23.74 -10.51
CA GLU A 118 8.05 -24.88 -10.15
C GLU A 118 7.58 -25.50 -8.83
N ASN A 119 6.98 -26.68 -8.92
CA ASN A 119 6.52 -27.41 -7.74
C ASN A 119 7.63 -27.61 -6.71
N SER A 120 7.25 -27.36 -5.45
CA SER A 120 7.83 -27.87 -4.20
C SER A 120 9.26 -27.44 -3.83
N ILE A 121 9.38 -26.33 -3.08
CA ILE A 121 10.51 -26.16 -2.15
C ILE A 121 10.02 -25.63 -0.80
N LYS A 122 10.56 -26.24 0.27
CA LYS A 122 10.29 -26.01 1.68
C LYS A 122 10.33 -24.53 2.06
N LYS A 123 9.34 -24.13 2.87
CA LYS A 123 9.28 -22.86 3.60
C LYS A 123 10.57 -22.66 4.41
N THR A 124 11.50 -21.87 3.91
CA THR A 124 12.53 -21.24 4.73
C THR A 124 11.94 -19.96 5.30
N SER A 125 11.73 -19.96 6.61
CA SER A 125 11.39 -18.76 7.37
C SER A 125 12.53 -17.76 7.23
N THR A 126 12.32 -16.68 6.48
CA THR A 126 13.19 -15.52 6.51
C THR A 126 13.14 -14.95 7.93
N ASN A 127 14.28 -14.98 8.61
CA ASN A 127 14.46 -14.34 9.91
C ASN A 127 14.07 -12.87 9.78
N GLN A 128 12.88 -12.53 10.27
CA GLN A 128 12.51 -11.15 10.55
C GLN A 128 13.52 -10.62 11.58
N LEU A 129 14.18 -9.52 11.24
CA LEU A 129 14.74 -8.63 12.24
C LEU A 129 13.55 -8.13 13.08
N LYS A 130 13.23 -8.87 14.15
CA LYS A 130 12.39 -8.38 15.24
C LYS A 130 13.15 -7.21 15.84
N ILE A 131 12.86 -6.00 15.36
CA ILE A 131 13.11 -4.80 16.16
C ILE A 131 12.12 -4.89 17.31
N SER A 132 12.52 -5.62 18.36
CA SER A 132 11.79 -5.65 19.61
C SER A 132 11.88 -4.27 20.24
N SER A 133 10.96 -3.39 19.89
CA SER A 133 10.61 -2.29 20.78
C SER A 133 9.23 -2.62 21.32
N ASN A 134 9.18 -3.05 22.59
CA ASN A 134 7.94 -3.10 23.38
C ASN A 134 7.37 -1.69 23.65
N GLU A 135 7.93 -0.64 23.05
CA GLU A 135 7.62 0.76 23.34
C GLU A 135 6.33 1.25 22.68
N TYR A 136 5.95 0.71 21.51
CA TYR A 136 4.80 1.23 20.76
C TYR A 136 3.84 0.13 20.27
N LYS A 137 2.54 0.43 20.33
CA LYS A 137 1.47 -0.44 19.81
C LYS A 137 1.59 -0.59 18.29
N TYR A 138 1.45 -1.83 17.80
CA TYR A 138 1.47 -2.18 16.38
C TYR A 138 0.12 -1.87 15.71
N ASP A 139 -0.18 -0.58 15.55
CA ASP A 139 -1.36 -0.16 14.78
C ASP A 139 -1.06 -0.22 13.26
N ARG A 140 -2.07 -0.56 12.46
CA ARG A 140 -1.99 -0.57 10.99
C ARG A 140 -2.35 0.78 10.40
N ILE A 141 -1.58 1.21 9.42
CA ILE A 141 -1.96 2.32 8.54
C ILE A 141 -2.74 1.72 7.37
N PRO A 142 -3.88 2.30 6.94
CA PRO A 142 -4.60 1.84 5.76
C PRO A 142 -3.68 1.70 4.54
N ARG A 143 -3.80 0.60 3.82
CA ARG A 143 -2.98 0.33 2.64
C ARG A 143 -3.82 -0.11 1.46
N VAL A 144 -3.41 0.30 0.27
CA VAL A 144 -4.07 -0.08 -0.98
C VAL A 144 -3.02 -0.51 -2.01
N SER A 145 -3.34 -1.60 -2.71
CA SER A 145 -2.58 -1.98 -3.89
C SER A 145 -2.80 -0.96 -5.00
N ILE A 146 -1.74 -0.59 -5.73
CA ILE A 146 -1.80 0.32 -6.88
C ILE A 146 -2.85 -0.10 -7.92
N ASN A 147 -3.11 -1.41 -8.05
CA ASN A 147 -4.11 -1.95 -8.98
C ASN A 147 -5.54 -1.54 -8.61
N ARG A 148 -5.82 -1.38 -7.31
CA ARG A 148 -7.15 -1.06 -6.76
C ARG A 148 -7.35 0.43 -6.51
N LEU A 149 -6.28 1.21 -6.55
CA LEU A 149 -6.28 2.64 -6.19
C LEU A 149 -7.36 3.45 -6.93
N LEU A 150 -7.49 3.26 -8.24
CA LEU A 150 -8.42 4.06 -9.06
C LEU A 150 -9.88 3.64 -8.88
N GLY A 151 -10.16 2.37 -8.63
CA GLY A 151 -11.52 1.85 -8.48
C GLY A 151 -12.20 2.31 -7.19
N LYS A 152 -11.43 2.77 -6.21
CA LYS A 152 -11.89 3.22 -4.90
C LYS A 152 -11.32 4.58 -4.51
N LYS A 153 -10.98 5.40 -5.50
CA LYS A 153 -10.25 6.66 -5.27
C LYS A 153 -10.99 7.60 -4.31
N GLU A 154 -12.32 7.61 -4.35
CA GLU A 154 -13.19 8.43 -3.51
C GLU A 154 -13.02 8.09 -2.02
N GLU A 155 -12.76 6.83 -1.68
CA GLU A 155 -12.51 6.39 -0.30
C GLU A 155 -11.17 6.92 0.24
N PHE A 156 -10.22 7.19 -0.65
CA PHE A 156 -8.84 7.50 -0.28
C PHE A 156 -8.54 8.99 -0.29
N ILE A 157 -9.19 9.79 -1.14
CA ILE A 157 -8.95 11.23 -1.25
C ILE A 157 -8.96 11.90 0.14
N ASP A 158 -7.95 12.74 0.39
CA ASP A 158 -7.74 13.45 1.65
C ASP A 158 -7.46 12.57 2.88
N ASN A 159 -6.98 11.33 2.65
CA ASN A 159 -6.49 10.43 3.68
C ASN A 159 -4.99 10.12 3.53
N TYR A 160 -4.32 9.93 4.66
CA TYR A 160 -3.00 9.32 4.70
C TYR A 160 -3.12 7.81 4.58
N LEU A 161 -2.36 7.22 3.67
CA LEU A 161 -2.33 5.77 3.46
C LEU A 161 -0.99 5.33 2.88
N ILE A 162 -0.81 4.01 2.77
CA ILE A 162 0.29 3.40 2.03
C ILE A 162 -0.23 2.88 0.69
N ILE A 163 0.38 3.33 -0.40
CA ILE A 163 0.19 2.75 -1.72
C ILE A 163 1.36 1.80 -1.97
N TRP A 164 1.07 0.58 -2.41
CA TRP A 164 2.09 -0.43 -2.69
C TRP A 164 1.75 -1.24 -3.93
N GLY A 165 2.76 -1.84 -4.56
CA GLY A 165 2.56 -2.62 -5.78
C GLY A 165 3.80 -2.69 -6.65
N ILE A 166 3.60 -3.14 -7.88
CA ILE A 166 4.60 -3.13 -8.94
C ILE A 166 4.18 -2.08 -9.98
N ALA A 167 5.09 -1.21 -10.39
CA ALA A 167 4.81 -0.14 -11.36
C ALA A 167 5.99 0.16 -12.28
N ASN A 168 5.68 0.73 -13.45
CA ASN A 168 6.65 1.48 -14.24
C ASN A 168 6.75 2.88 -13.63
N ILE A 169 7.97 3.31 -13.29
CA ILE A 169 8.24 4.58 -12.61
C ILE A 169 9.07 5.47 -13.54
N GLU A 170 8.44 6.54 -14.03
CA GLU A 170 9.10 7.58 -14.79
C GLU A 170 9.49 8.74 -13.85
N SER A 171 10.69 9.28 -14.03
CA SER A 171 11.16 10.48 -13.35
C SER A 171 11.28 11.62 -14.36
N LYS A 172 10.67 12.77 -14.07
CA LYS A 172 10.72 13.98 -14.90
C LYS A 172 11.13 15.19 -14.07
N ASP A 173 12.11 15.93 -14.56
CA ASP A 173 12.57 17.16 -13.93
C ASP A 173 11.92 18.38 -14.57
N TYR A 174 11.56 19.34 -13.73
CA TYR A 174 10.95 20.61 -14.12
C TYR A 174 11.68 21.74 -13.40
N GLU A 175 11.83 22.87 -14.08
CA GLU A 175 12.17 24.13 -13.42
C GLU A 175 10.90 24.95 -13.23
N ARG A 176 10.71 25.50 -12.03
CA ARG A 176 9.69 26.51 -11.76
C ARG A 176 10.32 27.77 -11.22
N MET A 177 9.68 28.90 -11.49
CA MET A 177 10.07 30.18 -10.91
C MET A 177 9.25 30.42 -9.64
N ASN A 178 9.93 30.78 -8.56
CA ASN A 178 9.26 31.25 -7.34
C ASN A 178 8.66 32.63 -7.65
N SER A 179 7.34 32.75 -7.54
CA SER A 179 6.61 34.00 -7.85
C SER A 179 6.99 35.15 -6.92
N THR A 180 7.46 34.86 -5.71
CA THR A 180 7.83 35.86 -4.71
C THR A 180 9.29 36.29 -4.83
N THR A 181 10.20 35.35 -5.09
CA THR A 181 11.65 35.63 -5.09
C THR A 181 12.25 35.74 -6.50
N GLY A 182 11.51 35.39 -7.55
CA GLY A 182 11.97 35.35 -8.94
C GLY A 182 13.01 34.26 -9.23
N LYS A 183 13.44 33.48 -8.22
CA LYS A 183 14.46 32.44 -8.39
C LYS A 183 13.86 31.18 -8.98
N LYS A 184 14.58 30.57 -9.92
CA LYS A 184 14.27 29.24 -10.44
C LYS A 184 14.63 28.18 -9.40
N PHE A 185 13.79 27.17 -9.26
CA PHE A 185 14.02 26.01 -8.42
C PHE A 185 13.61 24.73 -9.15
N LYS A 186 14.29 23.63 -8.83
CA LYS A 186 14.05 22.32 -9.45
C LYS A 186 12.96 21.56 -8.71
N ILE A 187 12.12 20.89 -9.49
CA ILE A 187 11.09 19.97 -9.02
C ILE A 187 11.26 18.67 -9.78
N LYS A 188 11.18 17.54 -9.08
CA LYS A 188 11.18 16.21 -9.71
C LYS A 188 9.80 15.60 -9.53
N LYS A 189 9.20 15.11 -10.61
CA LYS A 189 7.92 14.40 -10.60
C LYS A 189 8.15 12.94 -10.92
N LEU A 190 7.70 12.07 -10.01
CA LEU A 190 7.66 10.63 -10.20
C LEU A 190 6.26 10.24 -10.67
N ILE A 191 6.17 9.48 -11.75
CA ILE A 191 4.91 9.05 -12.36
C ILE A 191 4.85 7.52 -12.28
N PHE A 192 3.81 7.00 -11.63
CA PHE A 192 3.60 5.58 -11.43
C PHE A 192 2.54 5.06 -12.41
N ARG A 193 2.92 4.09 -13.23
CA ARG A 193 2.05 3.46 -14.23
C ARG A 193 1.94 1.96 -14.03
N VAL A 194 0.78 1.41 -14.39
CA VAL A 194 0.56 -0.04 -14.49
C VAL A 194 -0.01 -0.33 -15.87
N LYS A 195 0.67 -1.17 -16.66
CA LYS A 195 0.32 -1.45 -18.07
C LYS A 195 0.09 -0.14 -18.84
N GLU A 196 1.06 0.78 -18.76
CA GLU A 196 1.03 2.14 -19.34
C GLU A 196 -0.04 3.10 -18.79
N ASN A 197 -1.03 2.62 -18.04
CA ASN A 197 -2.05 3.47 -17.44
C ASN A 197 -1.49 4.23 -16.25
N PHE A 198 -1.66 5.55 -16.27
CA PHE A 198 -1.36 6.42 -15.14
C PHE A 198 -2.17 5.99 -13.91
N LYS A 199 -1.51 5.88 -12.76
CA LYS A 199 -2.17 5.59 -11.48
C LYS A 199 -2.12 6.77 -10.54
N PHE A 200 -0.93 7.28 -10.27
CA PHE A 200 -0.72 8.48 -9.47
C PHE A 200 0.66 9.09 -9.74
N SER A 201 0.93 10.23 -9.15
CA SER A 201 2.27 10.85 -9.18
C SER A 201 2.69 11.37 -7.81
N ILE A 202 4.00 11.52 -7.62
CA ILE A 202 4.60 12.18 -6.47
C ILE A 202 5.41 13.36 -6.99
N GLN A 203 5.23 14.53 -6.38
CA GLN A 203 6.06 15.69 -6.66
C GLN A 203 7.04 15.90 -5.51
N LEU A 204 8.33 15.91 -5.82
CA LEU A 204 9.41 16.14 -4.87
C LEU A 204 9.86 17.60 -4.93
N SER A 205 9.87 18.25 -3.76
CA SER A 205 10.47 19.57 -3.57
C SER A 205 12.00 19.52 -3.62
N GLU A 206 12.65 20.66 -3.81
CA GLU A 206 14.11 20.77 -3.87
C GLU A 206 14.82 20.13 -2.66
N ASN A 207 14.29 20.30 -1.46
CA ASN A 207 14.84 19.67 -0.25
C ASN A 207 14.68 18.15 -0.27
N GLN A 208 13.56 17.64 -0.77
CA GLN A 208 13.33 16.19 -0.88
C GLN A 208 14.22 15.57 -1.96
N ILE A 209 14.49 16.29 -3.06
CA ILE A 209 15.38 15.82 -4.13
C ILE A 209 16.79 15.50 -3.61
N LYS A 210 17.32 16.30 -2.67
CA LYS A 210 18.66 16.06 -2.07
C LYS A 210 18.78 14.71 -1.37
N HIS A 211 17.67 14.17 -0.88
CA HIS A 211 17.60 12.90 -0.15
C HIS A 211 16.90 11.80 -0.97
N TYR A 212 16.62 12.05 -2.25
CA TYR A 212 16.00 11.08 -3.13
C TYR A 212 17.06 10.12 -3.68
N LYS A 213 16.87 8.82 -3.46
CA LYS A 213 17.65 7.78 -4.13
C LYS A 213 17.13 7.62 -5.55
N GLU A 214 17.86 8.18 -6.50
CA GLU A 214 17.44 8.19 -7.90
C GLU A 214 17.36 6.78 -8.47
N LEU A 215 16.21 6.46 -9.07
CA LEU A 215 16.04 5.27 -9.86
C LEU A 215 16.61 5.50 -11.27
N PRO A 216 17.10 4.45 -11.95
CA PRO A 216 17.37 4.52 -13.38
C PRO A 216 16.18 5.09 -14.14
N GLN A 217 16.46 5.92 -15.14
CA GLN A 217 15.43 6.55 -15.95
C GLN A 217 14.55 5.47 -16.60
N ASN A 218 13.23 5.59 -16.44
CA ASN A 218 12.23 4.60 -16.89
C ASN A 218 12.40 3.21 -16.26
N SER A 219 12.47 3.16 -14.93
CA SER A 219 12.53 1.89 -14.20
C SER A 219 11.21 1.12 -14.36
N MET A 220 11.27 0.01 -15.10
CA MET A 220 10.12 -0.86 -15.35
C MET A 220 9.94 -1.87 -14.22
N ASN A 221 8.68 -2.26 -13.99
CA ASN A 221 8.30 -3.33 -13.06
C ASN A 221 8.97 -3.24 -11.69
N LYS A 222 9.01 -2.04 -11.10
CA LYS A 222 9.57 -1.84 -9.76
C LYS A 222 8.53 -2.07 -8.69
N GLY A 223 8.84 -2.99 -7.77
CA GLY A 223 8.13 -3.13 -6.51
C GLY A 223 8.36 -1.87 -5.66
N PHE A 224 7.31 -1.36 -5.05
CA PHE A 224 7.39 -0.18 -4.20
C PHE A 224 6.36 -0.20 -3.09
N ALA A 225 6.64 0.56 -2.03
CA ALA A 225 5.67 0.98 -1.02
C ALA A 225 5.93 2.44 -0.66
N VAL A 226 4.86 3.24 -0.56
CA VAL A 226 4.96 4.66 -0.26
C VAL A 226 3.86 5.14 0.67
N PHE A 227 4.25 5.88 1.71
CA PHE A 227 3.33 6.54 2.63
C PHE A 227 3.15 8.02 2.27
N GLY A 228 1.90 8.48 2.19
CA GLY A 228 1.61 9.89 1.97
C GLY A 228 0.12 10.23 2.02
N LEU A 229 -0.18 11.51 1.87
CA LEU A 229 -1.53 12.05 1.76
C LEU A 229 -1.95 12.07 0.29
N ILE A 230 -3.01 11.37 -0.05
CA ILE A 230 -3.50 11.37 -1.43
C ILE A 230 -4.44 12.56 -1.67
N LYS A 231 -4.23 13.23 -2.80
CA LYS A 231 -4.99 14.38 -3.27
C LYS A 231 -5.44 14.15 -4.70
N SER A 232 -6.58 14.75 -5.05
CA SER A 232 -7.01 14.87 -6.44
C SER A 232 -6.62 16.25 -6.96
N ASN A 233 -6.00 16.30 -8.13
CA ASN A 233 -5.57 17.52 -8.79
C ASN A 233 -5.95 17.44 -10.27
N ASN A 234 -6.96 18.20 -10.69
CA ASN A 234 -7.53 18.17 -12.05
C ASN A 234 -7.90 16.75 -12.53
N GLY A 235 -8.44 15.92 -11.64
CA GLY A 235 -8.82 14.54 -11.94
C GLY A 235 -7.69 13.51 -11.87
N PHE A 236 -6.45 13.95 -11.65
CA PHE A 236 -5.30 13.06 -11.44
C PHE A 236 -4.99 12.89 -9.96
N LEU A 237 -4.58 11.68 -9.56
CA LEU A 237 -4.14 11.42 -8.20
C LEU A 237 -2.69 11.85 -7.98
N GLU A 238 -2.46 12.61 -6.93
CA GLU A 238 -1.16 13.07 -6.46
C GLU A 238 -0.97 12.61 -5.01
N LEU A 239 0.14 11.93 -4.73
CA LEU A 239 0.51 11.52 -3.38
C LEU A 239 1.55 12.49 -2.81
N LYS A 240 1.16 13.22 -1.77
CA LYS A 240 2.05 14.13 -1.04
C LYS A 240 2.78 13.36 0.05
N ILE A 241 4.07 13.13 -0.16
CA ILE A 241 4.94 12.50 0.83
C ILE A 241 5.56 13.55 1.76
N LEU A 242 5.78 13.18 3.02
CA LEU A 242 6.44 14.05 4.00
C LEU A 242 7.96 14.10 3.75
N THR A 243 8.57 12.93 3.54
CA THR A 243 10.00 12.74 3.27
C THR A 243 10.20 11.60 2.27
N THR A 244 11.33 11.59 1.56
CA THR A 244 11.71 10.52 0.65
C THR A 244 12.01 9.20 1.37
N GLU A 245 12.27 9.22 2.69
CA GLU A 245 12.40 8.00 3.50
C GLU A 245 11.11 7.16 3.50
N HIS A 246 9.95 7.79 3.27
CA HIS A 246 8.66 7.13 3.21
C HIS A 246 8.38 6.44 1.87
N LEU A 247 9.35 6.43 0.96
CA LEU A 247 9.27 5.81 -0.36
C LEU A 247 10.35 4.73 -0.45
N GLN A 248 9.91 3.47 -0.50
CA GLN A 248 10.77 2.29 -0.56
C GLN A 248 10.58 1.57 -1.90
N TYR A 249 11.68 1.05 -2.44
CA TYR A 249 11.72 0.28 -3.68
C TYR A 249 12.31 -1.11 -3.43
N LEU A 250 11.91 -2.06 -4.27
CA LEU A 250 12.51 -3.38 -4.46
C LEU A 250 13.37 -3.42 -5.73
#